data_AF-A0A9P9Q5L7-F1
#
_entry.id   AF-A0A9P9Q5L7-F1
#
_cell.length_a   1.000
_cell.length_b   1.000
_cell.length_c   1.000
_cell.angle_alpha   90.00
_cell.angle_beta   90.00
_cell.angle_gamma   90.00
#
_symmetry.space_group_name_H-M   'P 1'
#
loop_
_entity.id
_entity.type
_entity.pdbx_description
1 polymer ?
#
loop_
_entity_poly.entity_id
_entity_poly.type
_entity_poly.pdbx_seq_one_letter_code
_entity_poly.pdbx_strand_id
1 'polypeptide(L)'
;MIVPIRCFSCGKVVGDLWEKYMGLLTQDVEEGDALDAIGLQRYCCRRMILTHVDLIEKLLKYVSCEEKAVLQKELREKQRRRDAQASRSGANELSLQI
;
A
#
# COMPACT_ATOMS: atom_id res chain seq x y z
N MET A 1 -7.61 -7.84 6.32
CA MET A 1 -7.40 -8.53 5.04
C MET A 1 -8.14 -7.73 3.98
N ILE A 2 -7.94 -8.02 2.70
CA ILE A 2 -8.53 -7.24 1.61
C ILE A 2 -10.07 -7.39 1.59
N VAL A 3 -10.77 -6.37 1.10
CA VAL A 3 -12.23 -6.34 0.91
C VAL A 3 -12.68 -7.53 0.07
N PRO A 4 -13.78 -8.23 0.43
CA PRO A 4 -14.28 -9.32 -0.39
C PRO A 4 -14.71 -8.81 -1.78
N ILE A 5 -14.32 -9.53 -2.85
CA ILE A 5 -14.66 -9.17 -4.23
C ILE A 5 -16.19 -9.07 -4.42
N ARG A 6 -16.95 -9.96 -3.78
CA ARG A 6 -18.42 -9.99 -3.80
C ARG A 6 -18.97 -10.04 -2.38
N CYS A 7 -20.16 -9.47 -2.19
CA CYS A 7 -20.88 -9.61 -0.92
C CYS A 7 -21.31 -11.06 -0.67
N PHE A 8 -21.05 -11.55 0.55
CA PHE A 8 -21.37 -12.92 0.97
C PHE A 8 -22.86 -13.29 0.93
N SER A 9 -23.77 -12.31 0.92
CA SER A 9 -25.21 -12.57 0.90
C SER A 9 -25.84 -12.27 -0.46
N CYS A 10 -25.58 -11.09 -1.03
CA CYS A 10 -26.23 -10.63 -2.26
C CYS A 10 -25.48 -11.03 -3.54
N GLY A 11 -24.20 -11.42 -3.46
CA GLY A 11 -23.36 -11.71 -4.63
C GLY A 11 -22.98 -10.49 -5.49
N LYS A 12 -23.47 -9.29 -5.15
CA LYS A 12 -23.08 -8.02 -5.78
C LYS A 12 -21.57 -7.83 -5.67
N VAL A 13 -20.96 -7.29 -6.73
CA VAL A 13 -19.53 -6.90 -6.72
C VAL A 13 -19.36 -5.70 -5.78
N VAL A 14 -18.39 -5.79 -4.88
CA VAL A 14 -18.12 -4.79 -3.83
C VAL A 14 -16.64 -4.37 -3.81
N GLY A 15 -15.74 -5.20 -4.33
CA GLY A 15 -14.29 -4.95 -4.26
C GLY A 15 -13.82 -3.66 -4.93
N ASP A 16 -14.54 -3.15 -5.94
CA ASP A 16 -14.22 -1.92 -6.66
C ASP A 16 -14.67 -0.62 -5.94
N LEU A 17 -15.46 -0.75 -4.87
CA LEU A 17 -16.09 0.39 -4.20
C LEU A 17 -15.30 0.94 -3.01
N TRP A 18 -14.33 0.17 -2.50
CA TRP A 18 -13.61 0.51 -1.26
C TRP A 18 -12.82 1.82 -1.36
N GLU A 19 -12.03 1.99 -2.43
CA GLU A 19 -11.22 3.19 -2.63
C GLU A 19 -12.10 4.44 -2.79
N LYS A 20 -13.26 4.30 -3.47
CA LYS A 20 -14.24 5.38 -3.60
C LYS A 20 -14.82 5.78 -2.25
N TYR A 21 -15.15 4.80 -1.40
CA TYR A 21 -15.66 5.04 -0.05
C TYR A 21 -14.62 5.77 0.82
N MET A 22 -13.36 5.32 0.83
CA MET A 22 -12.27 6.00 1.56
C MET A 22 -12.02 7.42 1.05
N GLY A 23 -12.11 7.63 -0.27
CA GLY A 23 -12.02 8.96 -0.87
C GLY A 23 -13.11 9.92 -0.40
N LEU A 24 -14.34 9.44 -0.20
CA LEU A 24 -15.45 10.23 0.33
C LEU A 24 -15.28 10.54 1.82
N LEU A 25 -14.80 9.58 2.62
CA LEU A 25 -14.52 9.84 4.04
C LEU A 25 -13.39 10.84 4.23
N THR A 26 -12.39 10.86 3.33
CA THR A 26 -11.31 11.86 3.35
C THR A 26 -11.84 13.28 3.07
N GLN A 27 -13.03 13.39 2.48
CA GLN A 27 -13.73 14.66 2.22
C GLN A 27 -14.74 15.01 3.33
N ASP A 28 -14.66 14.36 4.50
CA ASP A 28 -15.55 14.56 5.66
C ASP A 28 -17.05 14.31 5.36
N VAL A 29 -17.37 13.44 4.39
CA VAL A 29 -18.74 12.98 4.14
C VAL A 29 -19.15 11.97 5.21
N GLU A 30 -20.39 12.05 5.71
CA GLU A 30 -20.95 11.08 6.66
C GLU A 30 -20.94 9.65 6.07
N GLU A 31 -20.69 8.64 6.90
CA GLU A 31 -20.57 7.26 6.44
C GLU A 31 -21.85 6.75 5.76
N GLY A 32 -23.02 7.17 6.23
CA GLY A 32 -24.32 6.85 5.64
C GLY A 32 -24.44 7.37 4.21
N ASP A 33 -24.26 8.68 4.05
CA ASP A 33 -24.32 9.37 2.75
C ASP A 33 -23.25 8.88 1.77
N ALA A 34 -22.05 8.58 2.28
CA ALA A 34 -20.99 8.00 1.47
C ALA A 34 -21.42 6.65 0.89
N LEU A 35 -22.03 5.76 1.69
CA LEU A 35 -22.54 4.45 1.23
C LEU A 35 -23.66 4.56 0.19
N ASP A 36 -24.49 5.60 0.31
CA ASP A 36 -25.53 5.92 -0.67
C ASP A 36 -24.94 6.44 -1.97
N ALA A 37 -23.91 7.30 -1.91
CA ALA A 37 -23.22 7.83 -3.09
C ALA A 37 -22.53 6.75 -3.94
N ILE A 38 -21.98 5.69 -3.31
CA ILE A 38 -21.44 4.50 -4.02
C ILE A 38 -22.52 3.50 -4.48
N GLY A 39 -23.80 3.78 -4.26
CA GLY A 39 -24.92 2.99 -4.77
C GLY A 39 -25.14 1.66 -4.04
N LEU A 40 -24.74 1.56 -2.76
CA LEU A 40 -25.01 0.40 -1.92
C LEU A 40 -26.36 0.55 -1.21
N GLN A 41 -27.47 0.21 -1.85
CA GLN A 41 -28.78 0.33 -1.20
C GLN A 41 -29.09 -0.78 -0.18
N ARG A 42 -28.66 -2.03 -0.45
CA ARG A 42 -28.97 -3.17 0.43
C ARG A 42 -28.04 -3.23 1.63
N TYR A 43 -28.62 -3.42 2.83
CA TYR A 43 -27.89 -3.54 4.10
C TYR A 43 -26.80 -4.62 4.08
N CYS A 44 -27.05 -5.74 3.40
CA CYS A 44 -26.11 -6.86 3.34
C CYS A 44 -24.81 -6.51 2.59
N CYS A 45 -24.93 -5.69 1.55
CA CYS A 45 -23.78 -5.23 0.78
C CYS A 45 -23.09 -4.04 1.50
N ARG A 46 -23.84 -3.17 2.23
CA ARG A 46 -23.27 -2.11 3.10
C ARG A 46 -22.39 -2.66 4.23
N ARG A 47 -22.83 -3.74 4.90
CA ARG A 47 -22.07 -4.42 5.95
C ARG A 47 -20.64 -4.74 5.53
N MET A 48 -20.45 -5.16 4.27
CA MET A 48 -19.13 -5.58 3.77
C MET A 48 -18.12 -4.44 3.73
N ILE A 49 -18.57 -3.21 3.53
CA ILE A 49 -17.71 -2.02 3.51
C ILE A 49 -17.59 -1.46 4.93
N LEU A 50 -18.71 -1.28 5.63
CA LEU A 50 -18.74 -0.61 6.94
C LEU A 50 -17.88 -1.31 8.00
N THR A 51 -17.88 -2.65 8.03
CA THR A 51 -17.12 -3.43 9.02
C THR A 51 -15.77 -3.94 8.51
N HIS A 52 -15.33 -3.46 7.35
CA HIS A 52 -14.07 -3.92 6.77
C HIS A 52 -12.87 -3.35 7.53
N VAL A 53 -11.90 -4.21 7.87
CA VAL A 53 -10.63 -3.79 8.46
C VAL A 53 -9.48 -4.29 7.60
N ASP A 54 -8.78 -3.35 6.96
CA ASP A 54 -7.66 -3.71 6.10
C ASP A 54 -6.38 -3.99 6.89
N LEU A 55 -6.23 -5.24 7.31
CA LEU A 55 -5.00 -5.74 7.93
C LEU A 55 -3.83 -5.96 6.96
N ILE A 56 -4.00 -5.85 5.63
CA ILE A 56 -2.93 -6.19 4.67
C ILE A 56 -1.69 -5.31 4.90
N GLU A 57 -1.88 -4.01 5.12
CA GLU A 57 -0.81 -3.04 5.33
C GLU A 57 0.05 -3.36 6.55
N LYS A 58 -0.57 -3.92 7.58
CA LYS A 58 0.12 -4.33 8.81
C LYS A 58 0.87 -5.64 8.60
N LEU A 59 0.29 -6.58 7.84
CA LEU A 59 0.88 -7.89 7.57
C LEU A 59 2.07 -7.82 6.61
N LEU A 60 2.05 -6.93 5.61
CA LEU A 60 3.16 -6.72 4.67
C LEU A 60 4.48 -6.33 5.34
N LYS A 61 4.44 -5.84 6.59
CA LYS A 61 5.64 -5.54 7.40
C LYS A 61 6.39 -6.81 7.82
N TYR A 62 5.71 -7.95 7.86
CA TYR A 62 6.26 -9.22 8.29
C TYR A 62 6.65 -10.08 7.08
N VAL A 63 7.64 -9.60 6.33
CA VAL A 63 8.27 -10.35 5.25
C VAL A 63 9.08 -11.52 5.83
N SER A 64 9.13 -12.65 5.10
CA SER A 64 9.86 -13.85 5.50
C SER A 64 11.36 -13.57 5.74
N CYS A 65 12.01 -14.37 6.59
CA CYS A 65 13.45 -14.21 6.88
C CYS A 65 14.32 -14.43 5.63
N GLU A 66 13.86 -15.28 4.71
CA GLU A 66 14.54 -15.58 3.46
C GLU A 66 14.59 -14.37 2.52
N GLU A 67 13.45 -13.71 2.33
CA GLU A 67 13.38 -12.47 1.53
C GLU A 67 14.15 -11.32 2.17
N LYS A 68 14.16 -11.22 3.51
CA LYS A 68 14.99 -10.22 4.24
C LYS A 68 16.49 -10.43 3.99
N ALA A 69 16.94 -11.67 3.91
CA ALA A 69 18.34 -12.00 3.63
C ALA A 69 18.74 -11.63 2.19
N VAL A 70 17.87 -11.84 1.21
CA VAL A 70 18.08 -11.41 -0.18
C VAL A 70 18.14 -9.88 -0.27
N LEU A 71 17.17 -9.18 0.35
CA LEU A 71 17.12 -7.72 0.32
C LEU A 71 18.37 -7.08 0.97
N GLN A 72 18.85 -7.64 2.09
CA GLN A 72 20.09 -7.18 2.72
C GLN A 72 21.32 -7.40 1.85
N LYS A 73 21.40 -8.52 1.11
CA LYS A 73 22.50 -8.76 0.16
C LYS A 73 22.49 -7.71 -0.95
N GLU A 74 21.32 -7.44 -1.53
CA GLU A 74 21.15 -6.44 -2.59
C GLU A 74 21.46 -5.02 -2.10
N LEU A 75 21.02 -4.65 -0.90
CA LEU A 75 21.32 -3.34 -0.29
C LEU A 75 22.83 -3.18 -0.05
N ARG A 76 23.49 -4.22 0.47
CA ARG A 76 24.96 -4.24 0.65
C ARG A 76 25.72 -4.13 -0.67
N GLU A 77 25.22 -4.74 -1.75
CA GLU A 77 25.79 -4.56 -3.09
C GLU A 77 25.55 -3.16 -3.66
N LYS A 78 24.35 -2.59 -3.48
CA LYS A 78 24.03 -1.23 -3.90
C LYS A 78 24.85 -0.18 -3.13
N GLN A 79 25.14 -0.41 -1.85
CA GLN A 79 26.04 0.43 -1.07
C GLN A 79 27.48 0.34 -1.59
N ARG A 80 28.01 -0.88 -1.79
CA ARG A 80 29.34 -1.06 -2.39
C ARG A 80 29.50 -0.38 -3.75
N ARG A 81 28.46 -0.42 -4.60
CA ARG A 81 28.45 0.30 -5.89
C ARG A 81 28.43 1.82 -5.71
N ARG A 82 27.65 2.34 -4.75
CA ARG A 82 27.61 3.77 -4.41
C ARG A 82 28.93 4.26 -3.83
N ASP A 83 29.56 3.50 -2.94
CA ASP A 83 30.85 3.85 -2.34
C ASP A 83 31.98 3.84 -3.39
N ALA A 84 31.93 2.90 -4.34
CA ALA A 84 32.84 2.85 -5.49
C ALA A 84 32.63 4.00 -6.50
N GLN A 85 31.41 4.56 -6.59
CA GLN A 85 31.14 5.76 -7.37
C GLN A 85 31.59 7.03 -6.63
N ALA A 86 31.32 7.13 -5.33
CA ALA A 86 31.69 8.27 -4.49
C ALA A 86 33.21 8.50 -4.41
N SER A 87 33.99 7.41 -4.36
CA SER A 87 35.46 7.45 -4.39
C SER A 87 36.03 7.95 -5.73
N ARG A 88 35.32 7.76 -6.84
CA ARG A 88 35.72 8.31 -8.15
C ARG A 88 35.45 9.80 -8.28
N SER A 89 34.33 10.29 -7.72
CA SER A 89 34.02 11.72 -7.68
C SER A 89 35.00 12.50 -6.78
N GLY A 90 35.38 11.95 -5.62
CA GLY A 90 36.38 12.59 -4.74
C GLY A 90 37.80 12.62 -5.33
N ALA A 91 38.17 11.64 -6.15
CA ALA A 91 39.43 11.64 -6.88
C ALA A 91 39.44 12.70 -8.00
N ASN A 92 38.31 12.90 -8.70
CA ASN A 92 38.18 13.93 -9.73
C ASN A 92 38.19 15.37 -9.15
N GLU A 93 37.66 15.59 -7.94
CA GLU A 93 37.77 16.89 -7.25
C GLU A 93 39.20 17.21 -6.78
N LEU A 94 39.96 16.22 -6.28
CA LEU A 94 41.35 16.42 -5.85
C LEU A 94 42.32 16.67 -7.02
N SER A 95 42.01 16.18 -8.23
CA SER A 95 42.83 16.39 -9.43
C SER A 95 42.63 17.74 -10.12
N LEU A 96 41.66 18.56 -9.71
CA LEU A 96 41.38 19.90 -10.26
C LEU A 96 41.97 21.06 -9.43
N GLN A 97 42.73 20.77 -8.37
CA GLN A 97 43.36 21.76 -7.48
C GLN A 97 44.89 21.87 -7.61
N ILE A 98 45.50 21.26 -8.63
CA ILE A 98 46.91 21.48 -9.05
C ILE A 98 46.89 22.25 -10.37
#